data_AF-A0A7S7SPG5-F1
#
_entry.id   AF-A0A7S7SPG5-F1
#
_cell.length_a   1.000
_cell.length_b   1.000
_cell.length_c   1.000
_cell.angle_alpha   90.00
_cell.angle_beta   90.00
_cell.angle_gamma   90.00
#
_symmetry.space_group_name_H-M   'P 1'
#
loop_
_entity.id
_entity.type
_entity.pdbx_description
1 polymer ?
#
loop_
_entity_poly.entity_id
_entity_poly.type
_entity_poly.pdbx_seq_one_letter_code
_entity_poly.pdbx_strand_id
1 'polypeptide(L)'
;MQIIKHIAAGLVLASAFAASASAAVIQTGAGSGTYDGYQAWGLYDVSTVSFAKGTNLVTGLSSSAIAYDQGWGGISPNENRVLITLYQGSSLLWHTQVAGAGRGTYGTQYFDIANDSAALDSLNTALGAIKWSDDAAVTMRMQANPLGYGGWELHVRNAKFSVTSDTTDVPEPASLALLGLGLSGLLAARRKKNV
;
A
#
# COMPACT_ATOMS: atom_id res chain seq x y z
N MET A 1 42.52 1.24 34.77
CA MET A 1 42.21 0.62 33.47
C MET A 1 40.90 -0.20 33.43
N GLN A 2 40.26 -0.50 34.57
CA GLN A 2 39.00 -1.27 34.63
C GLN A 2 37.75 -0.44 34.26
N ILE A 3 37.74 0.87 34.53
CA ILE A 3 36.57 1.75 34.33
C ILE A 3 36.25 1.98 32.83
N ILE A 4 37.27 2.05 31.97
CA ILE A 4 37.13 2.27 30.52
C ILE A 4 36.43 1.07 29.84
N LYS A 5 36.66 -0.16 30.32
CA LYS A 5 36.01 -1.37 29.79
C LYS A 5 34.49 -1.40 30.05
N HIS A 6 34.04 -0.81 31.15
CA HIS A 6 32.62 -0.80 31.53
C HIS A 6 31.82 0.27 30.78
N ILE A 7 32.46 1.38 30.40
CA ILE A 7 31.83 2.45 29.60
C ILE A 7 31.67 1.98 28.14
N ALA A 8 32.66 1.29 27.60
CA ALA A 8 32.58 0.72 26.25
C ALA A 8 31.45 -0.32 26.11
N ALA A 9 31.23 -1.16 27.12
CA ALA A 9 30.14 -2.14 27.10
C ALA A 9 28.73 -1.50 27.15
N GLY A 10 28.57 -0.37 27.84
CA GLY A 10 27.30 0.37 27.92
C GLY A 10 26.95 1.10 26.62
N LEU A 11 27.95 1.63 25.90
CA LEU A 11 27.73 2.35 24.65
C LEU A 11 27.35 1.41 23.49
N VAL A 12 27.94 0.21 23.45
CA VAL A 12 27.61 -0.84 22.47
C VAL A 12 26.18 -1.38 22.66
N LEU A 13 25.72 -1.47 23.91
CA LEU A 13 24.37 -1.94 24.21
C LEU A 13 23.30 -0.89 23.83
N ALA A 14 23.59 0.41 23.98
CA ALA A 14 22.67 1.49 23.59
C ALA A 14 22.53 1.63 22.06
N SER A 15 23.58 1.36 21.28
CA SER A 15 23.50 1.34 19.81
C SER A 15 22.73 0.15 19.24
N ALA A 16 22.53 -0.92 20.02
CA ALA A 16 21.81 -2.12 19.57
C ALA A 16 20.28 -1.97 19.61
N PHE A 17 19.76 -0.97 20.32
CA PHE A 17 18.31 -0.74 20.49
C PHE A 17 17.75 0.43 19.67
N ALA A 18 18.56 1.01 18.77
CA ALA A 18 18.11 2.06 17.83
C ALA A 18 17.59 1.48 16.51
N ALA A 19 17.27 0.19 16.46
CA ALA A 19 16.58 -0.41 15.32
C ALA A 19 15.11 0.03 15.39
N SER A 20 14.75 1.05 14.61
CA SER A 20 13.35 1.41 14.37
C SER A 20 12.59 0.18 13.87
N ALA A 21 11.53 -0.24 14.56
CA ALA A 21 10.65 -1.27 14.06
C ALA A 21 9.77 -0.70 12.93
N SER A 22 10.31 -0.63 11.72
CA SER A 22 9.50 -0.49 10.50
C SER A 22 8.98 -1.89 10.16
N ALA A 23 7.65 -2.04 10.14
CA ALA A 23 7.00 -3.29 9.78
C ALA A 23 6.26 -3.07 8.47
N ALA A 24 6.72 -3.73 7.41
CA ALA A 24 6.00 -3.74 6.14
C ALA A 24 4.63 -4.41 6.33
N VAL A 25 3.56 -3.65 6.12
CA VAL A 25 2.19 -4.15 6.13
C VAL A 25 1.83 -4.56 4.71
N ILE A 26 1.56 -5.85 4.50
CA ILE A 26 1.00 -6.36 3.25
C ILE A 26 -0.50 -6.45 3.39
N GLN A 27 -1.22 -5.74 2.52
CA GLN A 27 -2.67 -5.82 2.42
C GLN A 27 -3.05 -6.39 1.05
N THR A 28 -4.01 -7.30 1.05
CA THR A 28 -4.57 -7.89 -0.18
C THR A 28 -6.02 -7.48 -0.30
N GLY A 29 -6.43 -7.05 -1.48
CA GLY A 29 -7.83 -6.75 -1.77
C GLY A 29 -8.73 -7.97 -1.52
N ALA A 30 -9.97 -7.72 -1.11
CA ALA A 30 -10.92 -8.79 -0.81
C ALA A 30 -11.26 -9.60 -2.08
N GLY A 31 -10.92 -10.88 -2.09
CA GLY A 31 -11.35 -11.87 -3.09
C GLY A 31 -10.91 -11.59 -4.53
N SER A 32 -11.32 -12.49 -5.45
CA SER A 32 -11.22 -12.26 -6.89
C SER A 32 -12.41 -11.42 -7.37
N GLY A 33 -12.17 -10.13 -7.59
CA GLY A 33 -13.15 -9.21 -8.13
C GLY A 33 -13.61 -9.59 -9.54
N THR A 34 -14.88 -9.34 -9.82
CA THR A 34 -15.49 -9.56 -11.14
C THR A 34 -16.34 -8.35 -11.51
N TYR A 35 -16.28 -7.96 -12.79
CA TYR A 35 -17.16 -6.97 -13.38
C TYR A 35 -17.67 -7.47 -14.73
N ASP A 36 -18.93 -7.22 -15.00
CA ASP A 36 -19.62 -7.49 -16.26
C ASP A 36 -20.51 -6.31 -16.56
N GLY A 37 -20.26 -5.62 -17.66
CA GLY A 37 -21.08 -4.47 -18.00
C GLY A 37 -20.95 -4.00 -19.43
N TYR A 38 -22.11 -3.61 -19.96
CA TYR A 38 -22.27 -2.98 -21.25
C TYR A 38 -22.36 -1.47 -21.10
N GLN A 39 -21.77 -0.71 -22.03
CA GLN A 39 -22.02 0.73 -22.21
C GLN A 39 -22.20 1.54 -20.91
N ALA A 40 -21.16 1.57 -20.10
CA ALA A 40 -21.19 2.32 -18.86
C ALA A 40 -20.12 3.42 -18.87
N TRP A 41 -20.45 4.57 -18.28
CA TRP A 41 -19.49 5.62 -17.97
C TRP A 41 -19.30 5.62 -16.45
N GLY A 42 -18.17 5.12 -15.96
CA GLY A 42 -17.88 5.15 -14.54
C GLY A 42 -16.80 4.18 -14.09
N LEU A 43 -16.52 4.24 -12.79
CA LEU A 43 -15.60 3.35 -12.11
C LEU A 43 -16.38 2.39 -11.23
N TYR A 44 -16.13 1.10 -11.40
CA TYR A 44 -16.81 0.05 -10.65
C TYR A 44 -15.80 -0.73 -9.83
N ASP A 45 -15.92 -0.64 -8.51
CA ASP A 45 -15.03 -1.32 -7.57
C ASP A 45 -15.12 -2.85 -7.77
N VAL A 46 -13.98 -3.47 -8.08
CA VAL A 46 -13.85 -4.94 -8.14
C VAL A 46 -13.06 -5.48 -6.94
N SER A 47 -12.19 -4.66 -6.34
CA SER A 47 -11.48 -5.02 -5.11
C SER A 47 -11.03 -3.75 -4.38
N THR A 48 -10.93 -3.79 -3.05
CA THR A 48 -10.58 -2.62 -2.23
C THR A 48 -9.71 -3.01 -1.04
N VAL A 49 -8.79 -2.13 -0.65
CA VAL A 49 -8.03 -2.16 0.61
C VAL A 49 -8.14 -0.81 1.31
N SER A 50 -8.10 -0.82 2.64
CA SER A 50 -8.14 0.39 3.46
C SER A 50 -6.81 0.59 4.18
N PHE A 51 -6.28 1.81 4.13
CA PHE A 51 -5.04 2.14 4.82
C PHE A 51 -5.29 2.53 6.27
N ALA A 52 -4.37 2.11 7.14
CA ALA A 52 -4.33 2.55 8.52
C ALA A 52 -3.93 4.03 8.56
N LYS A 53 -4.42 4.76 9.58
CA LYS A 53 -4.01 6.15 9.79
C LYS A 53 -2.48 6.23 9.93
N GLY A 54 -1.86 7.20 9.26
CA GLY A 54 -0.41 7.40 9.27
C GLY A 54 0.37 6.58 8.23
N THR A 55 -0.31 5.86 7.33
CA THR A 55 0.36 5.19 6.20
C THR A 55 0.89 6.24 5.23
N ASN A 56 2.19 6.50 5.22
CA ASN A 56 2.78 7.56 4.39
C ASN A 56 3.68 7.03 3.27
N LEU A 57 3.90 5.72 3.22
CA LEU A 57 4.78 5.09 2.24
C LEU A 57 4.18 3.78 1.74
N VAL A 58 4.12 3.64 0.41
CA VAL A 58 3.94 2.38 -0.30
C VAL A 58 5.27 1.99 -0.92
N THR A 59 5.67 0.75 -0.68
CA THR A 59 6.92 0.16 -1.20
C THR A 59 6.67 -0.91 -2.26
N GLY A 60 5.42 -1.35 -2.42
CA GLY A 60 5.04 -2.31 -3.46
C GLY A 60 3.55 -2.26 -3.77
N LEU A 61 3.21 -2.45 -5.04
CA LEU A 61 1.84 -2.61 -5.53
C LEU A 61 1.90 -3.58 -6.70
N SER A 62 1.23 -4.71 -6.57
CA SER A 62 1.12 -5.69 -7.64
C SER A 62 -0.34 -6.10 -7.84
N SER A 63 -0.69 -6.44 -9.08
CA SER A 63 -2.04 -6.90 -9.39
C SER A 63 -2.06 -7.93 -10.51
N SER A 64 -3.16 -8.67 -10.56
CA SER A 64 -3.51 -9.51 -11.69
C SER A 64 -4.99 -9.40 -12.01
N ALA A 65 -5.31 -9.37 -13.29
CA ALA A 65 -6.69 -9.40 -13.78
C ALA A 65 -6.75 -9.97 -15.19
N ILE A 66 -7.87 -10.60 -15.50
CA ILE A 66 -8.25 -10.89 -16.87
C ILE A 66 -9.25 -9.81 -17.27
N ALA A 67 -8.93 -9.03 -18.29
CA ALA A 67 -9.80 -7.98 -18.81
C ALA A 67 -9.96 -8.15 -20.32
N TYR A 68 -11.19 -8.28 -20.79
CA TYR A 68 -11.48 -8.46 -22.21
C TYR A 68 -12.76 -7.74 -22.63
N ASP A 69 -12.84 -7.46 -23.92
CA ASP A 69 -14.00 -6.87 -24.56
C ASP A 69 -14.75 -7.92 -25.42
N GLN A 70 -16.06 -8.12 -25.18
CA GLN A 70 -16.95 -8.99 -25.97
C GLN A 70 -17.96 -8.23 -26.84
N GLY A 71 -17.80 -6.92 -26.94
CA GLY A 71 -18.62 -6.03 -27.70
C GLY A 71 -18.73 -6.39 -29.19
N TRP A 72 -19.87 -6.05 -29.79
CA TRP A 72 -20.27 -6.40 -31.15
C TRP A 72 -19.90 -5.33 -32.18
N GLY A 73 -19.23 -4.24 -31.76
CA GLY A 73 -18.95 -3.06 -32.58
C GLY A 73 -17.73 -3.16 -33.52
N GLY A 74 -17.01 -4.29 -33.56
CA GLY A 74 -15.84 -4.49 -34.44
C GLY A 74 -14.62 -3.63 -34.12
N ILE A 75 -14.69 -2.81 -33.06
CA ILE A 75 -13.62 -1.94 -32.57
C ILE A 75 -13.03 -2.59 -31.32
N SER A 76 -11.70 -2.67 -31.24
CA SER A 76 -11.00 -3.00 -30.00
C SER A 76 -10.75 -1.70 -29.25
N PRO A 77 -11.48 -1.40 -28.16
CA PRO A 77 -11.18 -0.21 -27.41
C PRO A 77 -9.89 -0.40 -26.63
N ASN A 78 -8.86 0.38 -26.97
CA ASN A 78 -7.68 0.50 -26.11
C ASN A 78 -8.00 1.15 -24.75
N GLU A 79 -9.22 1.63 -24.60
CA GLU A 79 -9.63 2.52 -23.52
C GLU A 79 -10.42 1.80 -22.43
N ASN A 80 -11.05 0.65 -22.73
CA ASN A 80 -11.61 -0.23 -21.71
C ASN A 80 -10.46 -0.80 -20.89
N ARG A 81 -10.48 -0.57 -19.57
CA ARG A 81 -9.32 -0.83 -18.73
C ARG A 81 -9.70 -1.13 -17.30
N VAL A 82 -8.73 -1.67 -16.58
CA VAL A 82 -8.75 -1.80 -15.13
C VAL A 82 -7.74 -0.82 -14.56
N LEU A 83 -8.19 -0.04 -13.58
CA LEU A 83 -7.39 0.93 -12.87
C LEU A 83 -7.18 0.47 -11.43
N ILE A 84 -6.08 0.90 -10.83
CA ILE A 84 -5.97 1.01 -9.38
C ILE A 84 -5.96 2.49 -9.03
N THR A 85 -6.77 2.87 -8.05
CA THR A 85 -7.05 4.25 -7.66
C THR A 85 -6.91 4.43 -6.15
N LEU A 86 -6.34 5.55 -5.74
CA LEU A 86 -6.24 5.97 -4.33
C LEU A 86 -7.29 7.05 -4.04
N TYR A 87 -8.04 6.87 -2.98
CA TYR A 87 -9.06 7.80 -2.52
C TYR A 87 -8.84 8.23 -1.08
N GLN A 88 -9.22 9.48 -0.78
CA GLN A 88 -9.54 9.95 0.57
C GLN A 88 -11.04 10.34 0.59
N GLY A 89 -11.86 9.52 1.25
CA GLY A 89 -13.31 9.63 1.15
C GLY A 89 -13.80 9.41 -0.28
N SER A 90 -14.37 10.45 -0.90
CA SER A 90 -14.81 10.46 -2.30
C SER A 90 -13.81 11.12 -3.26
N SER A 91 -12.76 11.76 -2.75
CA SER A 91 -11.76 12.46 -3.56
C SER A 91 -10.75 11.47 -4.13
N LEU A 92 -10.67 11.39 -5.46
CA LEU A 92 -9.63 10.63 -6.17
C LEU A 92 -8.31 11.41 -6.08
N LEU A 93 -7.28 10.77 -5.53
CA LEU A 93 -5.97 11.38 -5.33
C LEU A 93 -4.93 10.91 -6.36
N TRP A 94 -5.03 9.64 -6.77
CA TRP A 94 -4.06 9.03 -7.68
C TRP A 94 -4.68 7.84 -8.40
N HIS A 95 -4.15 7.51 -9.58
CA HIS A 95 -4.51 6.29 -10.29
C HIS A 95 -3.39 5.77 -11.20
N THR A 96 -3.43 4.49 -11.52
CA THR A 96 -2.65 3.88 -12.61
C THR A 96 -3.46 2.82 -13.35
N GLN A 97 -3.11 2.55 -14.60
CA GLN A 97 -3.70 1.46 -15.39
C GLN A 97 -2.93 0.17 -15.17
N VAL A 98 -3.66 -0.91 -14.86
CA VAL A 98 -3.06 -2.22 -14.53
C VAL A 98 -3.45 -3.34 -15.50
N ALA A 99 -4.53 -3.16 -16.27
CA ALA A 99 -4.89 -4.05 -17.36
C ALA A 99 -5.71 -3.30 -18.43
N GLY A 100 -5.58 -3.72 -19.69
CA GLY A 100 -6.40 -3.24 -20.81
C GLY A 100 -7.32 -4.33 -21.35
N ALA A 101 -8.49 -3.97 -21.84
CA ALA A 101 -9.47 -4.89 -22.41
C ALA A 101 -9.63 -4.64 -23.91
N GLY A 102 -8.74 -5.23 -24.70
CA GLY A 102 -8.88 -5.29 -26.15
C GLY A 102 -9.67 -6.52 -26.60
N ARG A 103 -10.25 -6.48 -27.80
CA ARG A 103 -10.88 -7.65 -28.42
C ARG A 103 -9.83 -8.76 -28.58
N GLY A 104 -10.13 -9.96 -28.10
CA GLY A 104 -9.19 -11.09 -28.15
C GLY A 104 -8.19 -11.15 -26.99
N THR A 105 -8.23 -10.21 -26.04
CA THR A 105 -7.34 -10.18 -24.87
C THR A 105 -7.83 -11.16 -23.78
N TYR A 106 -7.78 -12.45 -24.07
CA TYR A 106 -8.19 -13.50 -23.13
C TYR A 106 -6.97 -14.04 -22.39
N GLY A 107 -6.49 -13.28 -21.41
CA GLY A 107 -5.32 -13.67 -20.62
C GLY A 107 -5.19 -12.88 -19.33
N THR A 108 -4.53 -13.50 -18.34
CA THR A 108 -4.16 -12.81 -17.11
C THR A 108 -3.08 -11.79 -17.41
N GLN A 109 -3.38 -10.53 -17.16
CA GLN A 109 -2.43 -9.43 -17.19
C GLN A 109 -1.90 -9.22 -15.78
N TYR A 110 -0.61 -8.94 -15.68
CA TYR A 110 0.07 -8.66 -14.43
C TYR A 110 0.62 -7.25 -14.46
N PHE A 111 0.50 -6.57 -13.33
CA PHE A 111 1.12 -5.28 -13.10
C PHE A 111 1.95 -5.34 -11.83
N ASP A 112 3.13 -4.75 -11.86
CA ASP A 112 3.99 -4.55 -10.71
C ASP A 112 4.58 -3.15 -10.79
N ILE A 113 4.25 -2.31 -9.81
CA ILE A 113 4.68 -0.92 -9.74
C ILE A 113 6.19 -0.80 -9.59
N ALA A 114 6.89 -1.86 -9.17
CA ALA A 114 8.36 -1.87 -9.11
C ALA A 114 8.99 -1.64 -10.50
N ASN A 115 8.25 -1.91 -11.58
CA ASN A 115 8.69 -1.65 -12.96
C ASN A 115 8.32 -0.24 -13.45
N ASP A 116 7.65 0.58 -12.65
CA ASP A 116 7.21 1.93 -12.98
C ASP A 116 7.50 2.89 -11.82
N SER A 117 8.74 3.38 -11.76
CA SER A 117 9.20 4.28 -10.70
C SER A 117 8.42 5.60 -10.68
N ALA A 118 7.96 6.09 -11.83
CA ALA A 118 7.17 7.33 -11.90
C ALA A 118 5.78 7.13 -11.28
N ALA A 119 5.14 5.98 -11.52
CA ALA A 119 3.89 5.62 -10.85
C ALA A 119 4.08 5.48 -9.34
N LEU A 120 5.18 4.86 -8.88
CA LEU A 120 5.47 4.72 -7.46
C LEU A 120 5.72 6.07 -6.78
N ASP A 121 6.53 6.93 -7.39
CA ASP A 121 6.84 8.27 -6.86
C ASP A 121 5.58 9.14 -6.79
N SER A 122 4.74 9.10 -7.83
CA SER A 122 3.47 9.86 -7.85
C SER A 122 2.46 9.33 -6.83
N LEU A 123 2.40 8.01 -6.60
CA LEU A 123 1.57 7.40 -5.55
C LEU A 123 2.02 7.87 -4.17
N ASN A 124 3.32 7.81 -3.89
CA ASN A 124 3.87 8.23 -2.60
C ASN A 124 3.75 9.74 -2.38
N THR A 125 3.85 10.55 -3.44
CA THR A 125 3.55 11.98 -3.37
C THR A 125 2.10 12.23 -3.00
N ALA A 126 1.16 11.49 -3.60
CA ALA A 126 -0.27 11.59 -3.27
C ALA A 126 -0.55 11.17 -1.82
N LEU A 127 0.09 10.10 -1.33
CA LEU A 127 0.00 9.67 0.07
C LEU A 127 0.54 10.71 1.05
N GLY A 128 1.68 11.34 0.72
CA GLY A 128 2.28 12.39 1.54
C GLY A 128 1.43 13.66 1.65
N ALA A 129 0.52 13.90 0.70
CA ALA A 129 -0.42 15.02 0.73
C ALA A 129 -1.68 14.75 1.58
N ILE A 130 -1.90 13.51 2.04
CA ILE A 130 -3.08 13.14 2.82
C ILE A 130 -2.99 13.74 4.22
N LYS A 131 -4.07 14.43 4.61
CA LYS A 131 -4.28 14.90 5.98
C LYS A 131 -4.98 13.81 6.79
N TRP A 132 -4.20 12.98 7.47
CA TRP A 132 -4.71 11.88 8.32
C TRP A 132 -5.51 12.34 9.55
N SER A 133 -5.44 13.63 9.86
CA SER A 133 -6.32 14.30 10.83
C SER A 133 -7.77 14.36 10.37
N ASP A 134 -8.01 14.33 9.06
CA ASP A 134 -9.35 14.34 8.50
C ASP A 134 -9.90 12.92 8.69
N ASP A 135 -11.07 12.76 9.33
CA ASP A 135 -11.70 11.45 9.61
C ASP A 135 -12.24 10.73 8.35
N ALA A 136 -11.74 11.08 7.17
CA ALA A 136 -12.06 10.42 5.92
C ALA A 136 -11.24 9.14 5.75
N ALA A 137 -11.91 8.05 5.37
CA ALA A 137 -11.25 6.78 5.08
C ALA A 137 -10.32 6.92 3.86
N VAL A 138 -9.10 6.40 3.98
CA VAL A 138 -8.16 6.28 2.86
C VAL A 138 -8.24 4.87 2.32
N THR A 139 -8.60 4.75 1.05
CA THR A 139 -8.82 3.45 0.40
C THR A 139 -8.12 3.40 -0.93
N MET A 140 -7.49 2.27 -1.24
CA MET A 140 -7.03 1.96 -2.59
C MET A 140 -7.98 0.92 -3.19
N ARG A 141 -8.40 1.15 -4.44
CA ARG A 141 -9.43 0.37 -5.11
C ARG A 141 -8.94 -0.08 -6.46
N MET A 142 -9.20 -1.33 -6.80
CA MET A 142 -9.10 -1.83 -8.16
C MET A 142 -10.48 -1.69 -8.79
N GLN A 143 -10.54 -1.03 -9.94
CA GLN A 143 -11.80 -0.61 -10.56
C GLN A 143 -11.84 -0.97 -12.03
N ALA A 144 -12.96 -1.53 -12.45
CA ALA A 144 -13.30 -1.63 -13.86
C ALA A 144 -13.73 -0.25 -14.37
N ASN A 145 -13.19 0.15 -15.52
CA ASN A 145 -13.52 1.41 -16.18
C ASN A 145 -14.02 1.12 -17.60
N PRO A 146 -15.28 0.67 -17.76
CA PRO A 146 -15.92 0.62 -19.06
C PRO A 146 -16.03 2.03 -19.64
N LEU A 147 -15.88 2.16 -20.95
CA LEU A 147 -16.27 3.37 -21.66
C LEU A 147 -17.61 3.15 -22.37
N GLY A 148 -18.48 4.15 -22.30
CA GLY A 148 -19.89 4.02 -22.66
C GLY A 148 -20.19 4.14 -24.15
N TYR A 149 -19.37 3.55 -25.02
CA TYR A 149 -19.59 3.60 -26.47
C TYR A 149 -20.46 2.44 -26.99
N GLY A 150 -21.22 2.74 -28.06
CA GLY A 150 -21.89 1.81 -28.98
C GLY A 150 -21.25 0.42 -29.08
N GLY A 151 -21.83 -0.63 -28.49
CA GLY A 151 -21.37 -2.00 -28.73
C GLY A 151 -20.08 -2.41 -28.01
N TRP A 152 -19.64 -1.72 -26.95
CA TRP A 152 -18.51 -2.15 -26.08
C TRP A 152 -19.02 -2.85 -24.83
N GLU A 153 -18.34 -3.93 -24.44
CA GLU A 153 -18.71 -4.73 -23.26
C GLU A 153 -17.44 -5.13 -22.49
N LEU A 154 -17.24 -4.54 -21.31
CA LEU A 154 -16.08 -4.83 -20.48
C LEU A 154 -16.39 -5.97 -19.52
N HIS A 155 -15.56 -6.99 -19.58
CA HIS A 155 -15.53 -8.05 -18.59
C HIS A 155 -14.20 -8.04 -17.85
N VAL A 156 -14.28 -8.07 -16.53
CA VAL A 156 -13.12 -8.25 -15.66
C VAL A 156 -13.34 -9.52 -14.86
N ARG A 157 -12.33 -10.39 -14.82
CA ARG A 157 -12.33 -11.65 -14.07
C ARG A 157 -11.06 -11.79 -13.27
N ASN A 158 -11.17 -12.47 -12.13
CA ASN A 158 -10.03 -12.81 -11.29
C ASN A 158 -9.20 -11.59 -10.85
N ALA A 159 -9.81 -10.41 -10.75
CA ALA A 159 -9.11 -9.19 -10.37
C ALA A 159 -8.66 -9.25 -8.92
N LYS A 160 -7.36 -9.12 -8.69
CA LYS A 160 -6.73 -9.13 -7.38
C LYS A 160 -5.58 -8.15 -7.37
N PHE A 161 -5.37 -7.49 -6.24
CA PHE A 161 -4.17 -6.68 -6.03
C PHE A 161 -3.70 -6.78 -4.58
N SER A 162 -2.41 -6.55 -4.41
CA SER A 162 -1.76 -6.45 -3.11
C SER A 162 -0.91 -5.22 -3.04
N VAL A 163 -0.87 -4.60 -1.87
CA VAL A 163 -0.05 -3.44 -1.57
C VAL A 163 0.81 -3.74 -0.37
N THR A 164 2.07 -3.32 -0.44
CA THR A 164 3.01 -3.31 0.67
C THR A 164 3.25 -1.87 1.06
N SER A 165 3.02 -1.56 2.32
CA SER A 165 3.10 -0.21 2.89
C SER A 165 3.88 -0.21 4.19
N ASP A 166 4.34 0.96 4.60
CA ASP A 166 4.99 1.19 5.88
C ASP A 166 4.31 2.35 6.62
N THR A 167 4.32 2.27 7.95
CA THR A 167 3.85 3.32 8.85
C THR A 167 5.03 3.81 9.66
N THR A 168 5.57 4.98 9.33
CA THR A 168 6.71 5.52 10.10
C THR A 168 6.31 6.13 11.44
N ASP A 169 4.99 6.29 11.69
CA ASP A 169 4.44 7.08 12.79
C ASP A 169 3.86 6.25 13.95
N VAL A 170 4.51 5.14 14.33
CA VAL A 170 4.19 4.46 15.60
C VAL A 170 5.27 4.78 16.63
N PRO A 171 5.05 5.74 17.55
CA PRO A 171 5.93 5.94 18.70
C PRO A 171 5.91 4.67 19.56
N GLU A 172 7.00 3.90 19.55
CA GLU A 172 7.06 2.61 20.24
C GLU A 172 6.91 2.78 21.77
N PRO A 173 5.78 2.36 22.38
CA PRO A 173 5.61 2.43 23.84
C PRO A 173 6.57 1.46 24.54
N ALA A 174 6.94 0.39 23.85
CA ALA A 174 7.81 -0.67 24.36
C ALA A 174 9.27 -0.23 24.44
N SER A 175 9.78 0.52 23.47
CA SER A 175 11.18 0.97 23.46
C SER A 175 11.47 2.01 24.53
N LEU A 176 10.52 2.91 24.83
CA LEU A 176 10.62 3.80 25.99
C LEU A 176 10.49 3.05 27.32
N ALA A 177 9.61 2.05 27.40
CA ALA A 177 9.48 1.22 28.60
C ALA A 177 10.73 0.37 28.86
N LEU A 178 11.32 -0.23 27.82
CA LEU A 178 12.56 -1.00 27.88
C LEU A 178 13.77 -0.11 28.16
N LEU A 179 13.84 1.09 27.57
CA LEU A 179 14.85 2.08 27.91
C LEU A 179 14.72 2.51 29.38
N GLY A 180 13.50 2.76 29.85
CA GLY A 180 13.21 3.10 31.24
C GLY A 180 13.59 1.99 32.23
N LEU A 181 13.25 0.73 31.92
CA LEU A 181 13.65 -0.46 32.69
C LEU A 181 15.16 -0.70 32.65
N GLY A 182 15.79 -0.51 31.50
CA GLY A 182 17.25 -0.60 31.35
C GLY A 182 17.97 0.45 32.19
N LEU A 183 17.51 1.70 32.18
CA LEU A 183 18.09 2.79 32.96
C LEU A 183 17.91 2.56 34.47
N SER A 184 16.74 2.12 34.90
CA SER A 184 16.46 1.83 36.31
C SER A 184 17.22 0.60 36.81
N GLY A 185 17.41 -0.42 35.98
CA GLY A 185 18.33 -1.53 36.26
C GLY A 185 19.78 -1.08 36.42
N LEU A 186 20.26 -0.16 35.57
CA LEU A 186 21.62 0.40 35.66
C LEU A 186 21.83 1.21 36.95
N LEU A 187 20.83 2.01 37.34
CA LEU A 187 20.84 2.77 38.59
C LEU A 187 20.84 1.85 39.83
N ALA A 188 20.05 0.78 39.80
CA ALA A 188 20.04 -0.22 40.87
C ALA A 188 21.38 -0.97 40.99
N ALA A 189 22.02 -1.29 39.85
CA ALA A 189 23.34 -1.92 39.84
C ALA A 189 24.45 -1.02 40.41
N ARG A 190 24.37 0.30 40.21
CA ARG A 190 25.30 1.26 40.83
C ARG A 190 25.21 1.29 42.36
N ARG A 191 24.01 1.12 42.93
CA ARG A 191 23.83 1.11 44.40
C ARG A 191 24.48 -0.10 45.08
N LYS A 192 24.48 -1.27 44.44
CA LYS A 192 25.10 -2.50 44.99
C LYS A 192 26.63 -2.47 45.05
N LYS A 193 27.29 -1.50 44.40
CA LYS A 193 28.75 -1.40 44.38
C LYS A 193 29.33 -0.54 45.51
N ASN A 194 28.47 0.14 46.27
CA ASN A 194 28.84 1.02 47.39
C ASN A 194 28.41 0.46 48.75
N VAL A 195 28.08 -0.83 48.82
CA VAL A 195 27.91 -1.64 50.05
C VAL A 195 28.94 -2.74 49.98
#